data_AF-A0A970GHT8-F1
#
_entry.id   AF-A0A970GHT8-F1
#
_cell.length_a   1.000
_cell.length_b   1.000
_cell.length_c   1.000
_cell.angle_alpha   90.00
_cell.angle_beta   90.00
_cell.angle_gamma   90.00
#
_symmetry.space_group_name_H-M   'P 1'
#
loop_
_entity.id
_entity.type
_entity.pdbx_description
1 polymer ?
#
loop_
_entity_poly.entity_id
_entity_poly.type
_entity_poly.pdbx_seq_one_letter_code
_entity_poly.pdbx_strand_id
1 'polypeptide(L)'
;MNRGAVLAIAAGGMEIAWLYALADFFCSLVMPQPFPIGGAILTFTLGFLIARLAKDRGWRVIYILLLHLGGFSLIVLSLISRLDLLRPTGGREQFALGLVVLWSSLFWLGGGALARRGFSHRAVCSRFDAGIGAFVLFFLLGIGIEQPQLAGYLSVFSFFFFSILALALARDQGGGRREYLLGYQGIGLILTFIAFLLLLGAGLIFLLFPYLTKAAAAAYGLMRGAAAPLLPILIRILRFFFRFGASTPGGDAVPPATAEEILPPPEPSGWMAIIERIMGWGLLGATAAAGLILLAWGIWRLIQWLASSTEGGGQPIDIGRYLKSLWLALWERCRKIWRRPEYLSPTAGLYARLLAWGRRRGLPPLPGETPREYGGRLGEYYPQLKGDFEQIVESFNAETYGELILPEEQVASARRAWRRLSSPFARLPFRRK
;
A
#
# COMPACT_ATOMS: atom_id res chain seq x y z
N MET A 1 2.68 -3.55 21.66
CA MET A 1 2.67 -3.78 20.19
C MET A 1 3.33 -5.13 19.91
N ASN A 2 2.74 -5.99 19.07
CA ASN A 2 3.31 -7.31 18.76
C ASN A 2 4.65 -7.15 18.02
N ARG A 3 5.73 -7.79 18.47
CA ARG A 3 7.09 -7.66 17.87
C ARG A 3 7.10 -7.95 16.37
N GLY A 4 6.30 -8.92 15.91
CA GLY A 4 6.18 -9.23 14.49
C GLY A 4 5.55 -8.08 13.67
N ALA A 5 4.65 -7.31 14.27
CA ALA A 5 4.07 -6.13 13.61
C ALA A 5 5.10 -5.00 13.52
N VAL A 6 5.93 -4.81 14.54
CA VAL A 6 7.03 -3.81 14.51
C VAL A 6 8.03 -4.16 13.41
N LEU A 7 8.42 -5.43 13.29
CA LEU A 7 9.33 -5.89 12.23
C LEU A 7 8.70 -5.72 10.85
N ALA A 8 7.41 -5.99 10.69
CA ALA A 8 6.71 -5.78 9.42
C ALA A 8 6.68 -4.29 9.01
N ILE A 9 6.46 -3.39 9.97
CA ILE A 9 6.52 -1.95 9.75
C ILE A 9 7.94 -1.53 9.36
N ALA A 10 8.97 -2.01 10.07
CA ALA A 10 10.36 -1.68 9.77
C ALA A 10 10.79 -2.18 8.39
N ALA A 11 10.52 -3.45 8.08
CA ALA A 11 10.83 -4.03 6.77
C ALA A 11 10.02 -3.38 5.64
N GLY A 12 8.77 -2.99 5.89
CA GLY A 12 7.94 -2.26 4.94
C GLY A 12 8.47 -0.84 4.69
N GLY A 13 8.85 -0.11 5.74
CA GLY A 13 9.44 1.22 5.62
C GLY A 13 10.75 1.21 4.84
N MET A 14 11.60 0.20 5.06
CA MET A 14 12.81 -0.03 4.28
C MET A 14 12.53 -0.20 2.78
N GLU A 15 11.54 -1.03 2.44
CA GLU A 15 11.16 -1.28 1.03
C GLU A 15 10.55 -0.07 0.35
N ILE A 16 9.64 0.62 1.04
CA ILE A 16 8.99 1.82 0.53
C ILE A 16 10.04 2.91 0.27
N ALA A 17 11.06 3.05 1.12
CA ALA A 17 12.05 4.10 1.00
C ALA A 17 12.84 4.04 -0.33
N TRP A 18 13.40 2.90 -0.70
CA TRP A 18 14.16 2.80 -1.95
C TRP A 18 13.25 2.81 -3.19
N LEU A 19 12.06 2.20 -3.11
CA LEU A 19 11.07 2.25 -4.19
C LEU A 19 10.59 3.69 -4.44
N TYR A 20 10.35 4.45 -3.37
CA TYR A 20 9.89 5.83 -3.45
C TYR A 20 10.97 6.77 -3.97
N ALA A 21 12.23 6.59 -3.60
CA ALA A 21 13.33 7.37 -4.16
C ALA A 21 13.38 7.27 -5.70
N LEU A 22 13.25 6.06 -6.24
CA LEU A 22 13.22 5.85 -7.70
C LEU A 22 11.90 6.36 -8.32
N ALA A 23 10.76 6.07 -7.69
CA ALA A 23 9.46 6.54 -8.19
C ALA A 23 9.40 8.06 -8.28
N ASP A 24 9.86 8.76 -7.25
CA ASP A 24 9.91 10.21 -7.21
C ASP A 24 10.86 10.77 -8.28
N PHE A 25 12.06 10.20 -8.41
CA PHE A 25 13.03 10.59 -9.43
C PHE A 25 12.46 10.50 -10.85
N PHE A 26 11.92 9.36 -11.25
CA PHE A 26 11.38 9.22 -12.60
C PHE A 26 10.13 10.09 -12.81
N CYS A 27 9.28 10.22 -11.78
CA CYS A 27 8.09 11.04 -11.85
C CYS A 27 8.43 12.53 -11.99
N SER A 28 9.46 13.04 -11.30
CA SER A 28 9.84 14.46 -11.36
C SER A 28 10.40 14.87 -12.73
N LEU A 29 10.94 13.92 -13.50
CA LEU A 29 11.38 14.17 -14.89
C LEU A 29 10.21 14.45 -15.83
N VAL A 30 9.02 13.89 -15.54
CA VAL A 30 7.86 13.95 -16.43
C VAL A 30 6.77 14.86 -15.89
N MET A 31 6.54 14.87 -14.58
CA MET A 31 5.43 15.56 -13.93
C MET A 31 5.94 16.74 -13.10
N PRO A 32 5.19 17.86 -13.07
CA PRO A 32 5.54 19.00 -12.22
C PRO A 32 5.32 18.70 -10.73
N GLN A 33 4.48 17.72 -10.40
CA GLN A 33 4.21 17.31 -9.03
C GLN A 33 4.97 16.01 -8.72
N PRO A 34 5.54 15.88 -7.50
CA PRO A 34 6.20 14.65 -7.07
C PRO A 34 5.20 13.50 -6.95
N PHE A 35 5.69 12.26 -6.99
CA PHE A 35 4.83 11.11 -6.75
C PHE A 35 4.28 11.19 -5.32
N PRO A 36 2.96 11.05 -5.10
CA PRO A 36 2.37 11.30 -3.79
C PRO A 36 2.79 10.22 -2.79
N ILE A 37 3.60 10.60 -1.78
CA ILE A 37 4.14 9.66 -0.78
C ILE A 37 3.04 8.90 -0.02
N GLY A 38 1.94 9.57 0.33
CA GLY A 38 0.79 8.93 0.97
C GLY A 38 0.14 7.88 0.06
N GLY A 39 0.17 8.13 -1.26
CA GLY A 39 -0.24 7.18 -2.29
C GLY A 39 0.66 5.95 -2.34
N ALA A 40 1.98 6.15 -2.36
CA ALA A 40 2.96 5.07 -2.33
C ALA A 40 2.79 4.16 -1.10
N ILE A 41 2.72 4.77 0.09
CA ILE A 41 2.52 4.06 1.36
C ILE A 41 1.20 3.29 1.34
N LEU A 42 0.09 3.93 0.91
CA LEU A 42 -1.22 3.29 0.86
C LEU A 42 -1.24 2.12 -0.13
N THR A 43 -0.71 2.29 -1.35
CA THR A 43 -0.64 1.21 -2.36
C THR A 43 0.18 0.02 -1.86
N PHE A 44 1.34 0.28 -1.27
CA PHE A 44 2.19 -0.79 -0.72
C PHE A 44 1.52 -1.51 0.45
N THR A 45 0.97 -0.75 1.41
CA THR A 45 0.34 -1.31 2.60
C THR A 45 -0.92 -2.11 2.26
N LEU A 46 -1.75 -1.65 1.32
CA LEU A 46 -2.94 -2.40 0.88
C LEU A 46 -2.53 -3.71 0.20
N GLY A 47 -1.54 -3.67 -0.70
CA GLY A 47 -0.98 -4.86 -1.34
C GLY A 47 -0.44 -5.87 -0.33
N PHE A 48 0.26 -5.38 0.70
CA PHE A 48 0.72 -6.19 1.83
C PHE A 48 -0.43 -6.80 2.64
N LEU A 49 -1.44 -6.00 3.02
CA LEU A 49 -2.56 -6.46 3.84
C LEU A 49 -3.38 -7.52 3.11
N ILE A 50 -3.71 -7.29 1.84
CA ILE A 50 -4.47 -8.26 1.02
C ILE A 50 -3.70 -9.58 0.91
N ALA A 51 -2.41 -9.52 0.57
CA ALA A 51 -1.58 -10.73 0.48
C ALA A 51 -1.44 -11.43 1.83
N ARG A 52 -1.33 -10.68 2.94
CA ARG A 52 -1.22 -11.24 4.29
C ARG A 52 -2.52 -11.90 4.78
N LEU A 53 -3.67 -11.32 4.43
CA LEU A 53 -5.00 -11.84 4.74
C LEU A 53 -5.33 -13.11 3.96
N ALA A 54 -4.89 -13.18 2.69
CA ALA A 54 -5.06 -14.36 1.84
C ALA A 54 -4.10 -15.51 2.22
N LYS A 55 -2.97 -15.20 2.85
CA LYS A 55 -1.94 -16.19 3.20
C LYS A 55 -2.48 -17.26 4.15
N ASP A 56 -2.22 -18.52 3.82
CA ASP A 56 -2.49 -19.72 4.63
C ASP A 56 -3.97 -19.95 5.00
N ARG A 57 -4.91 -19.36 4.24
CA ARG A 57 -6.36 -19.41 4.54
C ARG A 57 -7.18 -20.33 3.65
N GLY A 58 -6.58 -20.99 2.66
CA GLY A 58 -7.29 -21.90 1.75
C GLY A 58 -8.37 -21.19 0.90
N TRP A 59 -8.18 -19.91 0.58
CA TRP A 59 -9.10 -19.18 -0.29
C TRP A 59 -8.94 -19.65 -1.74
N ARG A 60 -10.05 -19.64 -2.48
CA ARG A 60 -10.02 -19.87 -3.94
C ARG A 60 -9.21 -18.78 -4.62
N VAL A 61 -8.44 -19.17 -5.63
CA VAL A 61 -7.57 -18.26 -6.40
C VAL A 61 -8.36 -17.10 -6.99
N ILE A 62 -9.57 -17.35 -7.51
CA ILE A 62 -10.43 -16.30 -8.07
C ILE A 62 -10.75 -15.17 -7.09
N TYR A 63 -10.99 -15.49 -5.80
CA TYR A 63 -11.29 -14.46 -4.81
C TYR A 63 -10.08 -13.61 -4.46
N ILE A 64 -8.91 -14.26 -4.36
CA ILE A 64 -7.63 -13.56 -4.14
C ILE A 64 -7.35 -12.63 -5.32
N LEU A 65 -7.57 -13.11 -6.54
CA LEU A 65 -7.33 -12.34 -7.76
C LEU A 65 -8.30 -11.16 -7.88
N LEU A 66 -9.60 -11.38 -7.61
CA LEU A 66 -10.59 -10.30 -7.59
C LEU A 66 -10.29 -9.24 -6.53
N LEU A 67 -9.86 -9.66 -5.33
CA LEU A 67 -9.49 -8.73 -4.26
C LEU A 67 -8.25 -7.92 -4.63
N HIS A 68 -7.25 -8.55 -5.24
CA HIS A 68 -6.07 -7.85 -5.71
C HIS A 68 -6.40 -6.89 -6.86
N LEU A 69 -7.16 -7.34 -7.86
CA LEU A 69 -7.54 -6.53 -9.02
C LEU A 69 -8.42 -5.36 -8.61
N GLY A 70 -9.44 -5.60 -7.78
CA GLY A 70 -10.33 -4.54 -7.30
C GLY A 70 -9.61 -3.51 -6.44
N GLY A 71 -8.78 -3.96 -5.49
CA GLY A 71 -8.00 -3.06 -4.64
C GLY A 71 -6.96 -2.24 -5.42
N PHE A 72 -6.27 -2.88 -6.37
CA PHE A 72 -5.28 -2.21 -7.22
C PHE A 72 -5.93 -1.19 -8.15
N SER A 73 -7.02 -1.56 -8.82
CA SER A 73 -7.74 -0.65 -9.72
C SER A 73 -8.28 0.57 -8.98
N LEU A 74 -8.81 0.40 -7.77
CA LEU A 74 -9.36 1.51 -6.98
C LEU A 74 -8.26 2.49 -6.54
N ILE A 75 -7.09 1.99 -6.10
CA ILE A 75 -6.00 2.86 -5.67
C ILE A 75 -5.34 3.58 -6.85
N VAL A 76 -5.15 2.87 -7.97
CA VAL A 76 -4.60 3.46 -9.20
C VAL A 76 -5.53 4.52 -9.76
N LEU A 77 -6.84 4.25 -9.82
CA LEU A 77 -7.81 5.25 -10.26
C LEU A 77 -7.82 6.49 -9.34
N SER A 78 -7.71 6.30 -8.02
CA SER A 78 -7.58 7.40 -7.07
C SER A 78 -6.32 8.23 -7.30
N LEU A 79 -5.17 7.59 -7.60
CA LEU A 79 -3.92 8.27 -7.90
C LEU A 79 -3.97 9.02 -9.23
N ILE A 80 -4.50 8.39 -10.28
CA ILE A 80 -4.70 9.02 -11.59
C ILE A 80 -5.60 10.25 -11.45
N SER A 81 -6.70 10.14 -10.69
CA SER A 81 -7.59 11.27 -10.41
C SER A 81 -6.90 12.38 -9.63
N ARG A 82 -6.04 12.04 -8.65
CA ARG A 82 -5.31 13.03 -7.84
C ARG A 82 -4.24 13.77 -8.63
N LEU A 83 -3.65 13.11 -9.62
CA LEU A 83 -2.62 13.67 -10.50
C LEU A 83 -3.19 14.31 -11.77
N ASP A 84 -4.52 14.40 -11.89
CA ASP A 84 -5.24 14.94 -13.05
C ASP A 84 -4.92 14.24 -14.38
N LEU A 85 -4.68 12.93 -14.32
CA LEU A 85 -4.31 12.09 -15.47
C LEU A 85 -5.49 11.29 -16.06
N LEU A 86 -6.74 11.64 -15.70
CA LEU A 86 -7.94 10.91 -16.16
C LEU A 86 -8.21 11.08 -17.66
N ARG A 87 -7.79 12.21 -18.23
CA ARG A 87 -7.99 12.53 -19.66
C ARG A 87 -6.66 13.04 -20.24
N PRO A 88 -5.69 12.14 -20.51
CA PRO A 88 -4.41 12.55 -21.06
C PRO A 88 -4.60 13.06 -22.49
N THR A 89 -4.37 14.35 -22.69
CA THR A 89 -4.50 15.07 -23.96
C THR A 89 -3.21 15.05 -24.78
N GLY A 90 -2.05 14.94 -24.13
CA GLY A 90 -0.73 14.96 -24.78
C GLY A 90 0.13 13.72 -24.53
N GLY A 91 1.15 13.51 -25.38
CA GLY A 91 2.07 12.38 -25.26
C GLY A 91 2.84 12.34 -23.93
N ARG A 92 3.16 13.50 -23.34
CA ARG A 92 3.74 13.61 -22.00
C ARG A 92 2.82 13.08 -20.91
N GLU A 93 1.52 13.37 -20.99
CA GLU A 93 0.51 12.91 -20.02
C GLU A 93 0.24 11.41 -20.15
N GLN A 94 0.26 10.88 -21.38
CA GLN A 94 0.17 9.43 -21.63
C GLN A 94 1.39 8.69 -21.06
N PHE A 95 2.58 9.26 -21.22
CA PHE A 95 3.80 8.71 -20.62
C PHE A 95 3.76 8.78 -19.08
N ALA A 96 3.30 9.91 -18.52
CA ALA A 96 3.10 10.07 -17.08
C ALA A 96 2.09 9.04 -16.52
N LEU A 97 0.98 8.80 -17.22
CA LEU A 97 0.00 7.78 -16.87
C LEU A 97 0.65 6.39 -16.81
N GLY A 98 1.40 6.02 -17.84
CA GLY A 98 2.14 4.75 -17.87
C GLY A 98 3.12 4.62 -16.69
N LEU A 99 3.81 5.71 -16.37
CA LEU A 99 4.75 5.76 -15.25
C LEU A 99 4.07 5.59 -13.89
N VAL A 100 2.92 6.25 -13.68
CA VAL A 100 2.11 6.11 -12.46
C VAL A 100 1.59 4.69 -12.30
N VAL A 101 1.09 4.07 -13.37
CA VAL A 101 0.63 2.67 -13.36
C VAL A 101 1.80 1.71 -13.06
N LEU A 102 2.96 1.93 -13.67
CA LEU A 102 4.17 1.14 -13.45
C LEU A 102 4.60 1.18 -11.98
N TRP A 103 4.81 2.38 -11.42
CA TRP A 103 5.25 2.51 -10.03
C TRP A 103 4.20 2.03 -9.05
N SER A 104 2.91 2.28 -9.30
CA SER A 104 1.84 1.73 -8.48
C SER A 104 1.86 0.20 -8.49
N SER A 105 2.14 -0.42 -9.64
CA SER A 105 2.30 -1.88 -9.76
C SER A 105 3.49 -2.37 -8.94
N LEU A 106 4.63 -1.69 -9.01
CA LEU A 106 5.83 -2.03 -8.23
C LEU A 106 5.59 -1.92 -6.72
N PHE A 107 4.93 -0.87 -6.24
CA PHE A 107 4.55 -0.74 -4.82
C PHE A 107 3.59 -1.85 -4.40
N TRP A 108 2.58 -2.14 -5.21
CA TRP A 108 1.60 -3.18 -4.92
C TRP A 108 2.22 -4.57 -4.85
N LEU A 109 3.04 -4.92 -5.84
CA LEU A 109 3.77 -6.18 -5.91
C LEU A 109 4.81 -6.28 -4.80
N GLY A 110 5.50 -5.19 -4.46
CA GLY A 110 6.45 -5.10 -3.35
C GLY A 110 5.79 -5.40 -2.00
N GLY A 111 4.63 -4.80 -1.74
CA GLY A 111 3.81 -5.09 -0.55
C GLY A 111 3.38 -6.55 -0.49
N GLY A 112 2.87 -7.09 -1.61
CA GLY A 112 2.49 -8.50 -1.71
C GLY A 112 3.68 -9.46 -1.52
N ALA A 113 4.86 -9.12 -2.06
CA ALA A 113 6.08 -9.89 -1.90
C ALA A 113 6.58 -9.86 -0.45
N LEU A 114 6.44 -8.74 0.27
CA LEU A 114 6.74 -8.64 1.69
C LEU A 114 5.92 -9.61 2.53
N ALA A 115 4.62 -9.74 2.25
CA ALA A 115 3.76 -10.70 2.96
C ALA A 115 4.15 -12.17 2.71
N ARG A 116 4.62 -12.49 1.50
CA ARG A 116 4.97 -13.86 1.10
C ARG A 116 6.35 -14.31 1.57
N ARG A 117 7.38 -13.48 1.39
CA ARG A 117 8.81 -13.83 1.60
C ARG A 117 9.22 -14.04 3.07
N GLY A 118 8.35 -13.74 4.03
CA GLY A 118 8.62 -13.90 5.46
C GLY A 118 9.61 -12.87 6.02
N PHE A 119 9.88 -12.96 7.32
CA PHE A 119 10.68 -11.97 8.06
C PHE A 119 11.96 -12.57 8.68
N SER A 120 12.52 -13.60 8.06
CA SER A 120 13.79 -14.20 8.51
C SER A 120 14.95 -13.20 8.35
N HIS A 121 15.97 -13.32 9.19
CA HIS A 121 17.16 -12.46 9.12
C HIS A 121 17.78 -12.43 7.71
N ARG A 122 17.88 -13.59 7.04
CA ARG A 122 18.38 -13.70 5.66
C ARG A 122 17.50 -12.95 4.66
N ALA A 123 16.17 -13.03 4.80
CA ALA A 123 15.25 -12.31 3.93
C ALA A 123 15.37 -10.79 4.13
N VAL A 124 15.59 -10.32 5.36
CA VAL A 124 15.81 -8.89 5.64
C VAL A 124 17.15 -8.42 5.09
N CYS A 125 18.23 -9.20 5.21
CA CYS A 125 19.54 -8.88 4.62
C CYS A 125 19.47 -8.73 3.10
N SER A 126 18.86 -9.70 2.40
CA SER A 126 18.73 -9.65 0.94
C SER A 126 17.98 -8.41 0.44
N ARG A 127 17.02 -7.91 1.22
CA ARG A 127 16.24 -6.71 0.90
C ARG A 127 17.04 -5.43 1.15
N PHE A 128 17.83 -5.43 2.22
CA PHE A 128 18.78 -4.37 2.49
C PHE A 128 19.79 -4.24 1.34
N ASP A 129 20.37 -5.35 0.88
CA ASP A 129 21.32 -5.36 -0.24
C ASP A 129 20.67 -4.85 -1.54
N ALA A 130 19.43 -5.26 -1.82
CA ALA A 130 18.67 -4.76 -2.96
C ALA A 130 18.41 -3.25 -2.87
N GLY A 131 18.09 -2.74 -1.67
CA GLY A 131 17.91 -1.32 -1.41
C GLY A 131 19.20 -0.52 -1.61
N ILE A 132 20.35 -1.04 -1.16
CA ILE A 132 21.65 -0.41 -1.45
C ILE A 132 21.88 -0.32 -2.96
N GLY A 133 21.68 -1.42 -3.70
CA GLY A 133 21.82 -1.42 -5.16
C GLY A 133 20.89 -0.40 -5.84
N ALA A 134 19.64 -0.28 -5.37
CA ALA A 134 18.69 0.71 -5.86
C ALA A 134 19.14 2.15 -5.57
N PHE A 135 19.73 2.43 -4.41
CA PHE A 135 20.27 3.75 -4.10
C PHE A 135 21.53 4.08 -4.89
N VAL A 136 22.41 3.10 -5.13
CA VAL A 136 23.55 3.29 -6.05
C VAL A 136 23.05 3.68 -7.43
N LEU A 137 22.04 2.98 -7.96
CA LEU A 137 21.40 3.35 -9.22
C LEU A 137 20.79 4.75 -9.17
N PHE A 138 20.04 5.08 -8.11
CA PHE A 138 19.46 6.41 -7.91
C PHE A 138 20.53 7.52 -7.96
N PHE A 139 21.65 7.35 -7.25
CA PHE A 139 22.74 8.34 -7.28
C PHE A 139 23.39 8.43 -8.65
N LEU A 140 23.63 7.31 -9.34
CA LEU A 140 24.18 7.30 -10.70
C LEU A 140 23.27 8.03 -11.68
N LEU A 141 21.96 7.83 -11.60
CA LEU A 141 20.96 8.51 -12.42
C LEU A 141 20.88 10.01 -12.12
N GLY A 142 21.15 10.41 -10.87
CA GLY A 142 21.17 11.82 -10.46
C GLY A 142 22.41 12.61 -10.91
N ILE A 143 23.48 11.94 -11.35
CA ILE A 143 24.69 12.63 -11.82
C ILE A 143 24.37 13.46 -13.06
N GLY A 144 24.61 14.77 -12.98
CA GLY A 144 24.38 15.70 -14.09
C GLY A 144 22.96 16.26 -14.21
N ILE A 145 22.07 15.94 -13.25
CA ILE A 145 20.71 16.52 -13.18
C ILE A 145 20.67 17.57 -12.06
N GLU A 146 20.46 18.84 -12.42
CA GLU A 146 20.45 19.97 -11.47
C GLU A 146 19.14 20.12 -10.66
N GLN A 147 18.21 19.17 -10.76
CA GLN A 147 16.94 19.25 -10.03
C GLN A 147 17.10 18.92 -8.54
N PRO A 148 16.47 19.70 -7.63
CA PRO A 148 16.50 19.43 -6.20
C PRO A 148 15.72 18.15 -5.85
N GLN A 149 16.42 17.11 -5.41
CA GLN A 149 15.86 15.78 -5.11
C GLN A 149 15.65 15.56 -3.60
N LEU A 150 15.08 16.56 -2.89
CA LEU A 150 14.94 16.52 -1.43
C LEU A 150 14.23 15.25 -0.92
N ALA A 151 13.17 14.82 -1.60
CA ALA A 151 12.42 13.62 -1.25
C ALA A 151 13.22 12.32 -1.44
N GLY A 152 14.04 12.24 -2.50
CA GLY A 152 14.98 11.15 -2.72
C GLY A 152 16.03 11.07 -1.60
N TYR A 153 16.61 12.21 -1.19
CA TYR A 153 17.57 12.25 -0.08
C TYR A 153 16.95 11.88 1.27
N LEU A 154 15.75 12.36 1.57
CA LEU A 154 14.99 11.95 2.78
C LEU A 154 14.70 10.44 2.79
N SER A 155 14.52 9.86 1.61
CA SER A 155 14.30 8.41 1.46
C SER A 155 15.56 7.62 1.82
N VAL A 156 16.77 8.13 1.56
CA VAL A 156 18.03 7.51 2.00
C VAL A 156 18.09 7.42 3.52
N PHE A 157 17.79 8.51 4.23
CA PHE A 157 17.76 8.52 5.69
C PHE A 157 16.70 7.56 6.25
N SER A 158 15.50 7.59 5.66
CA SER A 158 14.41 6.70 6.04
C SER A 158 14.80 5.23 5.83
N PHE A 159 15.45 4.92 4.71
CA PHE A 159 15.95 3.58 4.40
C PHE A 159 16.90 3.07 5.48
N PHE A 160 17.94 3.83 5.83
CA PHE A 160 18.90 3.38 6.83
C PHE A 160 18.27 3.23 8.21
N PHE A 161 17.40 4.17 8.62
CA PHE A 161 16.66 4.08 9.87
C PHE A 161 15.83 2.79 9.95
N PHE A 162 15.00 2.54 8.95
CA PHE A 162 14.15 1.35 8.90
C PHE A 162 14.95 0.06 8.73
N SER A 163 16.07 0.09 8.00
CA SER A 163 16.96 -1.06 7.80
C SER A 163 17.62 -1.50 9.10
N ILE A 164 18.18 -0.56 9.87
CA ILE A 164 18.81 -0.86 11.16
C ILE A 164 17.77 -1.46 12.11
N LEU A 165 16.57 -0.85 12.16
CA LEU A 165 15.49 -1.34 13.00
C LEU A 165 15.02 -2.75 12.58
N ALA A 166 14.84 -2.99 11.27
CA ALA A 166 14.42 -4.29 10.75
C ALA A 166 15.46 -5.37 11.01
N LEU A 167 16.75 -5.07 10.80
CA LEU A 167 17.84 -6.01 10.99
C LEU A 167 18.02 -6.38 12.47
N ALA A 168 17.94 -5.39 13.36
CA ALA A 168 17.97 -5.62 14.81
C ALA A 168 16.81 -6.51 15.29
N LEU A 169 15.60 -6.25 14.81
CA LEU A 169 14.41 -7.02 15.17
C LEU A 169 14.38 -8.43 14.56
N ALA A 170 14.93 -8.61 13.36
CA ALA A 170 14.99 -9.90 12.67
C ALA A 170 16.05 -10.83 13.28
N ARG A 171 17.13 -10.28 13.84
CA ARG A 171 18.21 -11.03 14.49
C ARG A 171 17.76 -11.72 15.78
N ASP A 172 16.83 -11.12 16.52
CA ASP A 172 16.31 -11.67 17.80
C ASP A 172 15.28 -12.81 17.62
N GLN A 173 14.87 -13.14 16.38
CA GLN A 173 13.89 -14.20 16.10
C GLN A 173 14.50 -15.60 15.89
N GLY A 174 15.80 -15.68 15.61
CA GLY A 174 16.50 -16.96 15.51
C GLY A 174 16.87 -17.46 16.90
N GLY A 175 16.16 -18.46 17.41
CA GLY A 175 16.40 -19.12 18.71
C GLY A 175 17.72 -19.91 18.82
N GLY A 176 18.78 -19.47 18.14
CA GLY A 176 20.12 -19.98 18.37
C GLY A 176 20.62 -19.50 19.73
N ARG A 177 21.08 -20.44 20.57
CA ARG A 177 21.73 -20.19 21.86
C ARG A 177 22.57 -18.92 21.80
N ARG A 178 22.26 -17.96 22.68
CA ARG A 178 23.14 -16.83 22.98
C ARG A 178 24.36 -17.36 23.72
N GLU A 179 25.26 -18.04 23.01
CA GLU A 179 26.66 -18.02 23.41
C GLU A 179 27.13 -16.59 23.12
N TYR A 180 27.00 -15.75 24.15
CA TYR A 180 27.74 -14.50 24.23
C TYR A 180 29.22 -14.86 24.16
N LEU A 181 29.75 -14.98 22.94
CA LEU A 181 31.19 -14.88 22.71
C LEU A 181 31.58 -13.47 23.14
N LEU A 182 32.23 -13.41 24.31
CA LEU A 182 32.72 -12.23 25.01
C LEU A 182 33.63 -11.28 24.18
N GLY A 183 33.78 -11.49 22.87
CA GLY A 183 34.57 -10.65 21.95
C GLY A 183 33.77 -9.82 20.93
N TYR A 184 32.45 -9.97 20.83
CA TYR A 184 31.66 -9.38 19.72
C TYR A 184 30.91 -8.06 20.04
N GLN A 185 31.22 -7.40 21.17
CA GLN A 185 30.72 -6.03 21.43
C GLN A 185 31.33 -5.01 20.44
N GLY A 186 32.52 -5.30 19.91
CA GLY A 186 33.19 -4.45 18.94
C GLY A 186 32.51 -4.41 17.58
N ILE A 187 31.91 -5.50 17.09
CA ILE A 187 31.42 -5.54 15.71
C ILE A 187 30.12 -4.76 15.53
N GLY A 188 29.24 -4.75 16.53
CA GLY A 188 28.09 -3.85 16.53
C GLY A 188 28.53 -2.38 16.54
N LEU A 189 29.51 -2.04 17.39
CA LEU A 189 30.08 -0.70 17.49
C LEU A 189 30.78 -0.28 16.19
N ILE A 190 31.59 -1.16 15.61
CA ILE A 190 32.29 -0.96 14.33
C ILE A 190 31.29 -0.79 13.20
N LEU A 191 30.21 -1.58 13.15
CA LEU A 191 29.20 -1.44 12.11
C LEU A 191 28.42 -0.12 12.27
N THR A 192 28.06 0.27 13.49
CA THR A 192 27.43 1.57 13.76
C THR A 192 28.38 2.74 13.50
N PHE A 193 29.67 2.56 13.75
CA PHE A 193 30.71 3.54 13.51
C PHE A 193 31.00 3.70 12.02
N ILE A 194 31.06 2.61 11.27
CA ILE A 194 31.16 2.61 9.80
C ILE A 194 29.90 3.25 9.20
N ALA A 195 28.71 2.88 9.66
CA ALA A 195 27.46 3.50 9.20
C ALA A 195 27.43 5.00 9.50
N PHE A 196 27.86 5.41 10.70
CA PHE A 196 27.98 6.80 11.08
C PHE A 196 29.02 7.55 10.24
N LEU A 197 30.20 6.97 10.01
CA LEU A 197 31.25 7.53 9.15
C LEU A 197 30.78 7.68 7.70
N LEU A 198 30.03 6.71 7.19
CA LEU A 198 29.46 6.78 5.84
C LEU A 198 28.37 7.84 5.75
N LEU A 199 27.48 7.95 6.75
CA LEU A 199 26.44 8.98 6.81
C LEU A 199 27.01 10.38 6.99
N LEU A 200 27.99 10.53 7.87
CA LEU A 200 28.70 11.79 8.13
C LEU A 200 29.54 12.18 6.91
N GLY A 201 30.25 11.22 6.31
CA GLY A 201 31.06 11.42 5.11
C GLY A 201 30.21 11.80 3.92
N ALA A 202 29.12 11.07 3.65
CA ALA A 202 28.17 11.43 2.60
C ALA A 202 27.52 12.80 2.86
N GLY A 203 27.07 13.06 4.10
CA GLY A 203 26.48 14.34 4.47
C GLY A 203 27.46 15.52 4.30
N LEU A 204 28.72 15.32 4.68
CA LEU A 204 29.78 16.32 4.54
C LEU A 204 30.16 16.55 3.08
N ILE A 205 30.25 15.49 2.27
CA ILE A 205 30.47 15.57 0.83
C ILE A 205 29.31 16.33 0.17
N PHE A 206 28.06 16.06 0.54
CA PHE A 206 26.90 16.78 0.00
C PHE A 206 26.88 18.26 0.41
N LEU A 207 27.26 18.58 1.64
CA LEU A 207 27.35 19.96 2.12
C LEU A 207 28.47 20.73 1.43
N LEU A 208 29.61 20.07 1.17
CA LEU A 208 30.76 20.64 0.50
C LEU A 208 30.67 20.57 -1.03
N PHE A 209 29.78 19.76 -1.59
CA PHE A 209 29.60 19.57 -3.03
C PHE A 209 29.50 20.89 -3.81
N PRO A 210 28.66 21.87 -3.44
CA PRO A 210 28.61 23.15 -4.16
C PRO A 210 29.93 23.92 -4.13
N TYR A 211 30.73 23.78 -3.08
CA TYR A 211 32.04 24.43 -2.96
C TYR A 211 33.11 23.68 -3.77
N LEU A 212 33.09 22.35 -3.74
CA LEU A 212 33.97 21.49 -4.54
C LEU A 212 33.72 21.68 -6.04
N THR A 213 32.48 21.82 -6.48
CA THR A 213 32.13 22.08 -7.88
C THR A 213 32.62 23.47 -8.32
N LYS A 214 32.51 24.49 -7.47
CA LYS A 214 33.07 25.82 -7.75
C LYS A 214 34.60 25.79 -7.85
N ALA A 215 35.27 25.07 -6.95
CA ALA A 215 36.72 24.90 -6.99
C ALA A 215 37.17 24.11 -8.23
N ALA A 216 36.45 23.05 -8.59
CA ALA A 216 36.71 22.26 -9.79
C ALA A 216 36.51 23.08 -11.07
N ALA A 217 35.47 23.92 -11.14
CA ALA A 217 35.25 24.82 -12.27
C ALA A 217 36.39 25.84 -12.43
N ALA A 218 36.89 26.39 -11.32
CA ALA A 218 38.03 27.30 -11.33
C ALA A 218 39.32 26.59 -11.78
N ALA A 219 39.60 25.39 -11.25
CA ALA A 219 40.75 24.58 -11.63
C ALA A 219 40.69 24.14 -13.11
N TYR A 220 39.52 23.74 -13.60
CA TYR A 220 39.30 23.39 -15.00
C TYR A 220 39.51 24.60 -15.91
N GLY A 221 39.07 25.79 -15.52
CA GLY A 221 39.33 27.03 -16.25
C GLY A 221 40.83 27.32 -16.40
N LEU A 222 41.59 27.15 -15.32
CA LEU A 222 43.05 27.32 -15.32
C LEU A 222 43.76 26.26 -16.20
N MET A 223 43.38 24.98 -16.06
CA MET A 223 43.93 23.91 -16.89
C MET A 223 43.59 24.08 -18.36
N ARG A 224 42.37 24.50 -18.69
CA ARG A 224 41.97 24.78 -20.08
C ARG A 224 42.78 25.92 -20.68
N GLY A 225 43.07 26.97 -19.89
CA GLY A 225 43.96 28.05 -20.29
C GLY A 225 45.39 27.56 -20.60
N ALA A 226 45.93 26.69 -19.74
CA ALA A 226 47.27 26.13 -19.92
C ALA A 226 47.36 25.07 -21.04
N ALA A 227 46.28 24.31 -21.27
CA ALA A 227 46.22 23.25 -22.28
C ALA A 227 45.83 23.75 -23.68
N ALA A 228 45.25 24.94 -23.80
CA ALA A 228 44.90 25.56 -25.08
C ALA A 228 46.06 25.60 -26.11
N PRO A 229 47.31 25.97 -25.76
CA PRO A 229 48.43 25.92 -26.70
C PRO A 229 48.92 24.50 -27.03
N LEU A 230 48.64 23.50 -26.19
CA LEU A 230 49.05 22.10 -26.38
C LEU A 230 48.10 21.32 -27.29
N LEU A 231 46.82 21.72 -27.34
CA LEU A 231 45.79 21.08 -28.16
C LEU A 231 46.14 20.99 -29.67
N PRO A 232 46.63 22.06 -30.34
CA PRO A 232 47.05 21.96 -31.74
C PRO A 232 48.27 21.04 -31.94
N ILE A 233 49.16 20.95 -30.96
CA ILE A 233 50.33 20.05 -31.00
C ILE A 233 49.86 18.59 -30.91
N LEU A 234 48.96 18.30 -29.98
CA LEU A 234 48.35 16.97 -29.83
C LEU A 234 47.59 16.54 -31.09
N ILE A 235 46.82 17.44 -31.71
CA ILE A 235 46.13 17.18 -32.99
C ILE A 235 47.14 16.88 -34.10
N ARG A 236 48.30 17.56 -34.11
CA ARG A 236 49.36 17.32 -35.11
C ARG A 236 50.01 15.94 -34.91
N ILE A 237 50.24 15.53 -33.67
CA ILE A 237 50.75 14.20 -33.32
C ILE A 237 49.72 13.11 -33.66
N LEU A 238 48.44 13.33 -33.35
CA LEU A 238 47.37 12.39 -33.72
C LEU A 238 47.25 12.26 -35.25
N ARG A 239 47.23 13.38 -35.98
CA ARG A 239 47.22 13.36 -37.45
C ARG A 239 48.48 12.73 -38.05
N PHE A 240 49.61 12.76 -37.35
CA PHE A 240 50.83 12.05 -37.75
C PHE A 240 50.68 10.54 -37.57
N PHE A 241 50.15 10.09 -36.42
CA PHE A 241 49.92 8.66 -36.15
C PHE A 241 48.80 8.04 -37.00
N PHE A 242 47.70 8.78 -37.23
CA PHE A 242 46.52 8.28 -37.94
C PHE A 242 46.53 8.57 -39.46
N ARG A 243 47.65 9.03 -40.04
CA ARG A 243 47.76 9.29 -41.48
C ARG A 243 47.91 8.03 -42.36
N PHE A 244 47.98 6.84 -41.75
CA PHE A 244 48.20 5.57 -42.45
C PHE A 244 46.91 4.79 -42.78
N GLY A 245 45.80 5.50 -43.03
CA GLY A 245 44.52 4.87 -43.36
C GLY A 245 43.63 5.73 -44.24
N ALA A 246 44.16 6.24 -45.36
CA ALA A 246 43.34 6.86 -46.39
C ALA A 246 43.91 6.52 -47.78
N SER A 247 43.51 5.35 -48.30
CA SER A 247 43.61 5.03 -49.71
C SER A 247 42.25 5.24 -50.37
N THR A 248 42.20 6.31 -51.16
CA THR A 248 41.50 6.49 -52.44
C THR A 248 39.96 6.58 -52.49
N PRO A 249 39.42 7.66 -53.08
CA PRO A 249 38.04 7.74 -53.56
C PRO A 249 37.93 7.15 -54.98
N GLY A 250 36.92 6.32 -55.23
CA GLY A 250 36.64 5.82 -56.58
C GLY A 250 35.72 4.60 -56.57
N GLY A 251 34.57 4.72 -57.21
CA GLY A 251 33.62 3.61 -57.37
C GLY A 251 32.26 4.10 -57.84
N ASP A 252 32.12 4.16 -59.16
CA ASP A 252 31.03 4.76 -59.92
C ASP A 252 29.66 4.10 -59.72
N ALA A 253 28.61 4.92 -59.86
CA ALA A 253 27.25 4.46 -60.08
C ALA A 253 27.09 3.94 -61.52
N VAL A 254 26.54 2.74 -61.67
CA VAL A 254 26.11 2.17 -62.96
C VAL A 254 24.58 1.95 -62.93
N PRO A 255 23.80 2.35 -63.96
CA PRO A 255 22.35 2.12 -64.06
C PRO A 255 22.02 0.68 -64.52
N PRO A 256 20.75 0.24 -64.44
CA PRO A 256 20.38 -1.16 -64.60
C PRO A 256 20.38 -1.58 -66.07
N ALA A 257 20.83 -2.80 -66.34
CA ALA A 257 20.71 -3.43 -67.64
C ALA A 257 19.94 -4.75 -67.56
N THR A 258 18.90 -4.79 -68.39
CA THR A 258 18.29 -5.91 -69.11
C THR A 258 17.49 -6.97 -68.35
N ALA A 259 16.20 -6.94 -68.70
CA ALA A 259 15.21 -7.99 -68.59
C ALA A 259 15.76 -9.34 -69.02
N GLU A 260 15.72 -10.30 -68.10
CA GLU A 260 15.68 -11.71 -68.44
C GLU A 260 14.25 -12.07 -68.84
N GLU A 261 14.16 -12.68 -70.01
CA GLU A 261 12.98 -13.28 -70.59
C GLU A 261 12.55 -14.47 -69.71
N ILE A 262 11.55 -14.26 -68.86
CA ILE A 262 10.97 -15.29 -68.02
C ILE A 262 10.14 -16.22 -68.92
N LEU A 263 10.65 -17.42 -69.17
CA LEU A 263 9.87 -18.54 -69.71
C LEU A 263 8.56 -18.68 -68.89
N PRO A 264 7.38 -18.88 -69.51
CA PRO A 264 6.17 -19.09 -68.76
C PRO A 264 6.32 -20.36 -67.91
N PRO A 265 5.90 -20.34 -66.63
CA PRO A 265 5.93 -21.53 -65.79
C PRO A 265 5.06 -22.63 -66.44
N PRO A 266 5.45 -23.91 -66.34
CA PRO A 266 4.64 -25.00 -66.86
C PRO A 266 3.25 -24.95 -66.21
N GLU A 267 2.20 -25.03 -67.02
CA GLU A 267 0.82 -25.02 -66.51
C GLU A 267 0.65 -26.17 -65.50
N PRO A 268 0.20 -25.87 -64.26
CA PRO A 268 -0.01 -26.91 -63.28
C PRO A 268 -1.11 -27.85 -63.78
N SER A 269 -0.81 -29.15 -63.84
CA SER A 269 -1.81 -30.15 -64.22
C SER A 269 -3.02 -30.02 -63.30
N GLY A 270 -4.23 -29.95 -63.87
CA GLY A 270 -5.45 -29.62 -63.12
C GLY A 270 -5.72 -30.53 -61.92
N TRP A 271 -5.22 -31.77 -61.94
CA TRP A 271 -5.27 -32.69 -60.80
C TRP A 271 -4.33 -32.30 -59.65
N MET A 272 -3.14 -31.75 -59.93
CA MET A 272 -2.22 -31.23 -58.92
C MET A 272 -2.82 -30.03 -58.18
N ALA A 273 -3.49 -29.13 -58.91
CA ALA A 273 -4.17 -27.97 -58.31
C ALA A 273 -5.33 -28.39 -57.38
N ILE A 274 -6.02 -29.49 -57.67
CA ILE A 274 -7.09 -30.02 -56.79
C ILE A 274 -6.48 -30.63 -55.52
N ILE A 275 -5.40 -31.41 -55.63
CA ILE A 275 -4.69 -32.00 -54.48
C ILE A 275 -4.11 -30.89 -53.60
N GLU A 276 -3.46 -29.88 -54.18
CA GLU A 276 -2.92 -28.73 -53.46
C GLU A 276 -4.02 -27.96 -52.73
N ARG A 277 -5.18 -27.78 -53.35
CA ARG A 277 -6.35 -27.15 -52.72
C ARG A 277 -6.86 -27.99 -51.54
N ILE A 278 -7.05 -29.30 -51.71
CA ILE A 278 -7.57 -30.18 -50.65
C ILE A 278 -6.57 -30.29 -49.50
N MET A 279 -5.27 -30.43 -49.78
CA MET A 279 -4.21 -30.45 -48.77
C MET A 279 -4.06 -29.10 -48.08
N GLY A 280 -4.15 -27.99 -48.81
CA GLY A 280 -4.07 -26.63 -48.26
C GLY A 280 -5.22 -26.33 -47.31
N TRP A 281 -6.47 -26.52 -47.73
CA TRP A 281 -7.64 -26.30 -46.88
C TRP A 281 -7.78 -27.34 -45.77
N GLY A 282 -7.37 -28.59 -46.02
CA GLY A 282 -7.32 -29.65 -45.02
C GLY A 282 -6.30 -29.36 -43.91
N LEU A 283 -5.10 -28.90 -44.28
CA LEU A 283 -4.05 -28.51 -43.33
C LEU A 283 -4.42 -27.23 -42.57
N LEU A 284 -5.00 -26.23 -43.25
CA LEU A 284 -5.46 -24.99 -42.61
C LEU A 284 -6.63 -25.27 -41.67
N GLY A 285 -7.57 -26.15 -42.05
CA GLY A 285 -8.65 -26.62 -41.19
C GLY A 285 -8.14 -27.42 -39.98
N ALA A 286 -7.17 -28.33 -40.18
CA ALA A 286 -6.58 -29.12 -39.11
C ALA A 286 -5.77 -28.25 -38.12
N THR A 287 -5.01 -27.27 -38.62
CA THR A 287 -4.26 -26.32 -37.77
C THR A 287 -5.20 -25.39 -37.00
N ALA A 288 -6.27 -24.90 -37.63
CA ALA A 288 -7.30 -24.13 -36.93
C ALA A 288 -8.02 -24.96 -35.86
N ALA A 289 -8.38 -26.22 -36.14
CA ALA A 289 -9.00 -27.13 -35.18
C ALA A 289 -8.06 -27.46 -34.01
N ALA A 290 -6.78 -27.75 -34.28
CA ALA A 290 -5.77 -27.95 -33.25
C ALA A 290 -5.59 -26.70 -32.37
N GLY A 291 -5.56 -25.51 -32.98
CA GLY A 291 -5.52 -24.24 -32.27
C GLY A 291 -6.73 -24.03 -31.35
N LEU A 292 -7.95 -24.35 -31.81
CA LEU A 292 -9.17 -24.29 -31.01
C LEU A 292 -9.16 -25.29 -29.84
N ILE A 293 -8.67 -26.51 -30.06
CA ILE A 293 -8.54 -27.51 -29.00
C ILE A 293 -7.55 -27.05 -27.93
N LEU A 294 -6.39 -26.53 -28.34
CA LEU A 294 -5.39 -25.98 -27.42
C LEU A 294 -5.93 -24.77 -26.64
N LEU A 295 -6.68 -23.89 -27.31
CA LEU A 295 -7.34 -22.76 -26.68
C LEU A 295 -8.38 -23.22 -25.64
N ALA A 296 -9.26 -24.15 -26.01
CA ALA A 296 -10.27 -24.71 -25.12
C ALA A 296 -9.65 -25.42 -23.92
N TRP A 297 -8.60 -26.21 -24.14
CA TRP A 297 -7.86 -26.86 -23.07
C TRP A 297 -7.18 -25.85 -22.13
N GLY A 298 -6.60 -24.78 -22.69
CA GLY A 298 -6.03 -23.67 -21.93
C GLY A 298 -7.07 -22.93 -21.08
N ILE A 299 -8.24 -22.62 -21.65
CA ILE A 299 -9.37 -22.00 -20.94
C ILE A 299 -9.86 -22.91 -19.83
N TRP A 300 -10.05 -24.21 -20.11
CA TRP A 300 -10.50 -25.18 -19.12
C TRP A 300 -9.51 -25.28 -17.95
N ARG A 301 -8.21 -25.36 -18.24
CA ARG A 301 -7.15 -25.39 -17.23
C ARG A 301 -7.10 -24.09 -16.42
N LEU A 302 -7.31 -22.94 -17.05
CA LEU A 302 -7.40 -21.64 -16.37
C LEU A 302 -8.61 -21.59 -15.42
N ILE A 303 -9.77 -22.07 -15.86
CA ILE A 303 -10.98 -22.15 -15.02
C ILE A 303 -10.75 -23.06 -13.82
N GLN A 304 -10.15 -24.24 -14.03
CA GLN A 304 -9.81 -25.16 -12.94
C GLN A 304 -8.81 -24.53 -11.96
N TRP A 305 -7.79 -23.84 -12.46
CA TRP A 305 -6.82 -23.14 -11.61
C TRP A 305 -7.47 -21.98 -10.83
N LEU A 306 -8.32 -21.17 -11.46
CA LEU A 306 -9.08 -20.11 -10.78
C LEU A 306 -10.01 -20.65 -9.69
N ALA A 307 -10.62 -21.81 -9.93
CA ALA A 307 -11.48 -22.50 -8.97
C ALA A 307 -10.72 -23.25 -7.88
N SER A 308 -9.43 -23.53 -8.09
CA SER A 308 -8.58 -24.22 -7.12
C SER A 308 -8.35 -23.38 -5.86
N SER A 309 -8.05 -24.06 -4.75
CA SER A 309 -7.76 -23.42 -3.47
C SER A 309 -6.26 -23.39 -3.23
N THR A 310 -5.79 -22.30 -2.64
CA THR A 310 -4.39 -22.18 -2.21
C THR A 310 -4.04 -23.24 -1.16
N GLU A 311 -2.82 -23.77 -1.18
CA GLU A 311 -2.32 -24.99 -0.46
C GLU A 311 -2.36 -24.97 1.09
N GLY A 312 -3.27 -24.24 1.72
CA GLY A 312 -3.59 -24.42 3.14
C GLY A 312 -4.53 -25.61 3.28
N GLY A 313 -4.05 -26.74 3.83
CA GLY A 313 -4.69 -28.07 3.92
C GLY A 313 -6.02 -28.18 4.70
N GLY A 314 -6.93 -27.25 4.50
CA GLY A 314 -8.33 -27.32 4.92
C GLY A 314 -9.26 -27.29 3.72
N GLN A 315 -10.52 -27.71 3.91
CA GLN A 315 -11.53 -27.60 2.88
C GLN A 315 -11.67 -26.17 2.36
N PRO A 316 -11.95 -25.97 1.05
CA PRO A 316 -12.11 -24.65 0.44
C PRO A 316 -13.08 -23.80 1.23
N ILE A 317 -12.60 -22.70 1.83
CA ILE A 317 -13.46 -21.77 2.54
C ILE A 317 -14.34 -21.06 1.52
N ASP A 318 -15.63 -21.36 1.54
CA ASP A 318 -16.64 -20.64 0.77
C ASP A 318 -16.86 -19.26 1.42
N ILE A 319 -16.21 -18.24 0.86
CA ILE A 319 -16.33 -16.85 1.30
C ILE A 319 -17.80 -16.40 1.25
N GLY A 320 -18.63 -16.96 0.37
CA GLY A 320 -20.07 -16.68 0.35
C GLY A 320 -20.76 -17.06 1.66
N ARG A 321 -20.43 -18.23 2.24
CA ARG A 321 -20.90 -18.61 3.57
C ARG A 321 -20.28 -17.76 4.67
N TYR A 322 -19.00 -17.42 4.56
CA TYR A 322 -18.32 -16.59 5.57
C TYR A 322 -18.87 -15.16 5.60
N LEU A 323 -19.02 -14.49 4.45
CA LEU A 323 -19.63 -13.17 4.33
C LEU A 323 -21.09 -13.18 4.77
N LYS A 324 -21.85 -14.24 4.44
CA LYS A 324 -23.22 -14.41 4.94
C LYS A 324 -23.25 -14.56 6.45
N SER A 325 -22.32 -15.31 7.06
CA SER A 325 -22.22 -15.45 8.51
C SER A 325 -21.78 -14.15 9.19
N LEU A 326 -20.86 -13.40 8.58
CA LEU A 326 -20.40 -12.10 9.08
C LEU A 326 -21.51 -11.05 8.94
N TRP A 327 -22.25 -11.05 7.83
CA TRP A 327 -23.40 -10.19 7.59
C TRP A 327 -24.55 -10.53 8.55
N LEU A 328 -24.83 -11.81 8.79
CA LEU A 328 -25.83 -12.23 9.78
C LEU A 328 -25.40 -11.83 11.20
N ALA A 329 -24.11 -11.95 11.56
CA ALA A 329 -23.60 -11.50 12.86
C ALA A 329 -23.64 -9.97 13.01
N LEU A 330 -23.31 -9.22 11.95
CA LEU A 330 -23.46 -7.77 11.93
C LEU A 330 -24.93 -7.37 12.01
N TRP A 331 -25.79 -8.05 11.24
CA TRP A 331 -27.24 -7.82 11.23
C TRP A 331 -27.87 -8.15 12.57
N GLU A 332 -27.44 -9.19 13.27
CA GLU A 332 -27.90 -9.52 14.61
C GLU A 332 -27.43 -8.48 15.65
N ARG A 333 -26.20 -7.97 15.53
CA ARG A 333 -25.72 -6.87 16.38
C ARG A 333 -26.47 -5.58 16.10
N CYS A 334 -26.66 -5.22 14.83
CA CYS A 334 -27.45 -4.07 14.41
C CYS A 334 -28.92 -4.23 14.80
N ARG A 335 -29.51 -5.44 14.68
CA ARG A 335 -30.87 -5.76 15.13
C ARG A 335 -31.01 -5.69 16.64
N LYS A 336 -29.98 -6.07 17.41
CA LYS A 336 -29.95 -5.87 18.88
C LYS A 336 -29.82 -4.40 19.27
N ILE A 337 -29.15 -3.59 18.44
CA ILE A 337 -29.03 -2.13 18.63
C ILE A 337 -30.32 -1.39 18.17
N TRP A 338 -31.02 -1.92 17.17
CA TRP A 338 -32.23 -1.32 16.57
C TRP A 338 -33.55 -1.87 17.10
N ARG A 339 -33.57 -3.04 17.75
CA ARG A 339 -34.70 -3.42 18.60
C ARG A 339 -34.66 -2.59 19.87
N ARG A 340 -35.22 -1.38 19.78
CA ARG A 340 -35.83 -0.74 20.95
C ARG A 340 -36.85 -1.74 21.51
N PRO A 341 -36.88 -2.00 22.83
CA PRO A 341 -37.92 -2.84 23.40
C PRO A 341 -39.25 -2.13 23.20
N GLU A 342 -40.07 -2.65 22.28
CA GLU A 342 -41.44 -2.21 22.00
C GLU A 342 -42.41 -2.61 23.14
N TYR A 343 -41.88 -3.12 24.25
CA TYR A 343 -42.61 -3.60 25.43
C TYR A 343 -42.40 -2.75 26.69
N LEU A 344 -41.63 -1.65 26.60
CA LEU A 344 -41.47 -0.76 27.76
C LEU A 344 -42.54 0.31 27.72
N SER A 345 -43.39 0.29 28.74
CA SER A 345 -44.39 1.33 28.95
C SER A 345 -43.73 2.72 29.07
N PRO A 346 -44.48 3.82 28.84
CA PRO A 346 -43.90 5.16 28.75
C PRO A 346 -43.02 5.58 29.94
N THR A 347 -43.33 5.17 31.18
CA THR A 347 -42.49 5.48 32.34
C THR A 347 -41.33 4.49 32.52
N ALA A 348 -41.51 3.22 32.18
CA ALA A 348 -40.44 2.21 32.18
C ALA A 348 -39.30 2.61 31.23
N GLY A 349 -39.64 3.22 30.09
CA GLY A 349 -38.67 3.83 29.18
C GLY A 349 -37.90 5.01 29.78
N LEU A 350 -38.54 5.82 30.64
CA LEU A 350 -37.88 6.94 31.33
C LEU A 350 -36.95 6.46 32.44
N TYR A 351 -37.37 5.46 33.22
CA TYR A 351 -36.52 4.87 34.27
C TYR A 351 -35.31 4.14 33.66
N ALA A 352 -35.46 3.42 32.54
CA ALA A 352 -34.35 2.82 31.82
C ALA A 352 -33.31 3.86 31.37
N ARG A 353 -33.77 5.05 30.93
CA ARG A 353 -32.89 6.17 30.57
C ARG A 353 -32.18 6.76 31.79
N LEU A 354 -32.86 6.82 32.94
CA LEU A 354 -32.26 7.22 34.22
C LEU A 354 -31.15 6.24 34.66
N LEU A 355 -31.35 4.93 34.52
CA LEU A 355 -30.32 3.92 34.79
C LEU A 355 -29.11 4.09 33.85
N ALA A 356 -29.35 4.33 32.56
CA ALA A 356 -28.27 4.61 31.60
C ALA A 356 -27.56 5.94 31.88
N TRP A 357 -28.27 6.93 32.42
CA TRP A 357 -27.68 8.20 32.83
C TRP A 357 -26.78 8.02 34.05
N GLY A 358 -27.24 7.35 35.11
CA GLY A 358 -26.43 7.10 36.31
C GLY A 358 -25.19 6.25 36.03
N ARG A 359 -25.30 5.21 35.20
CA ARG A 359 -24.13 4.43 34.72
C ARG A 359 -23.09 5.30 34.02
N ARG A 360 -23.51 6.22 33.15
CA ARG A 360 -22.60 7.16 32.46
C ARG A 360 -21.96 8.18 33.40
N ARG A 361 -22.56 8.42 34.56
CA ARG A 361 -22.06 9.33 35.60
C ARG A 361 -21.29 8.61 36.71
N GLY A 362 -21.02 7.30 36.56
CA GLY A 362 -20.28 6.52 37.56
C GLY A 362 -21.09 6.12 38.79
N LEU A 363 -22.42 6.30 38.75
CA LEU A 363 -23.35 5.89 39.80
C LEU A 363 -24.30 4.81 39.25
N PRO A 364 -23.80 3.59 38.97
CA PRO A 364 -24.67 2.48 38.60
C PRO A 364 -25.59 2.08 39.78
N PRO A 365 -26.77 1.49 39.51
CA PRO A 365 -27.58 0.86 40.56
C PRO A 365 -26.80 -0.27 41.23
N LEU A 366 -26.93 -0.40 42.56
CA LEU A 366 -26.30 -1.46 43.34
C LEU A 366 -27.10 -2.77 43.22
N PRO A 367 -26.45 -3.94 43.40
CA PRO A 367 -27.16 -5.22 43.44
C PRO A 367 -28.18 -5.23 44.60
N GLY A 368 -29.47 -5.42 44.27
CA GLY A 368 -30.56 -5.43 45.25
C GLY A 368 -31.16 -4.07 45.59
N GLU A 369 -30.66 -2.98 45.01
CA GLU A 369 -31.19 -1.63 45.23
C GLU A 369 -32.55 -1.45 44.54
N THR A 370 -33.55 -1.03 45.30
CA THR A 370 -34.88 -0.72 44.76
C THR A 370 -34.87 0.58 43.95
N PRO A 371 -35.83 0.80 43.04
CA PRO A 371 -35.92 2.06 42.30
C PRO A 371 -35.99 3.31 43.19
N ARG A 372 -36.69 3.23 44.33
CA ARG A 372 -36.76 4.31 45.32
C ARG A 372 -35.41 4.59 45.99
N GLU A 373 -34.72 3.55 46.42
CA GLU A 373 -33.38 3.68 47.01
C GLU A 373 -32.39 4.27 46.00
N TYR A 374 -32.44 3.80 44.75
CA TYR A 374 -31.59 4.32 43.68
C TYR A 374 -31.88 5.80 43.38
N GLY A 375 -33.15 6.17 43.26
CA GLY A 375 -33.58 7.57 43.09
C GLY A 375 -33.15 8.46 44.26
N GLY A 376 -33.36 7.98 45.49
CA GLY A 376 -32.95 8.65 46.71
C GLY A 376 -31.43 8.88 46.76
N ARG A 377 -30.64 7.85 46.47
CA ARG A 377 -29.18 7.93 46.40
C ARG A 377 -28.72 8.93 45.34
N LEU A 378 -29.31 8.91 44.14
CA LEU A 378 -29.01 9.93 43.12
C LEU A 378 -29.35 11.36 43.61
N GLY A 379 -30.44 11.51 44.36
CA GLY A 379 -30.83 12.76 44.99
C GLY A 379 -29.86 13.25 46.08
N GLU A 380 -29.17 12.35 46.79
CA GLU A 380 -28.11 12.72 47.74
C GLU A 380 -26.88 13.30 47.05
N TYR A 381 -26.48 12.72 45.92
CA TYR A 381 -25.35 13.22 45.12
C TYR A 381 -25.69 14.50 44.36
N TYR A 382 -26.96 14.68 43.99
CA TYR A 382 -27.45 15.84 43.24
C TYR A 382 -28.73 16.44 43.86
N PRO A 383 -28.61 17.18 44.99
CA PRO A 383 -29.77 17.70 45.73
C PRO A 383 -30.69 18.59 44.90
N GLN A 384 -30.13 19.33 43.93
CA GLN A 384 -30.88 20.23 43.04
C GLN A 384 -31.80 19.49 42.07
N LEU A 385 -31.55 18.20 41.82
CA LEU A 385 -32.28 17.35 40.88
C LEU A 385 -33.10 16.26 41.60
N LYS A 386 -33.09 16.26 42.94
CA LYS A 386 -33.76 15.24 43.76
C LYS A 386 -35.23 15.06 43.37
N GLY A 387 -35.97 16.16 43.24
CA GLY A 387 -37.39 16.12 42.84
C GLY A 387 -37.61 15.55 41.43
N ASP A 388 -36.68 15.76 40.49
CA ASP A 388 -36.78 15.20 39.15
C ASP A 388 -36.51 13.68 39.13
N PHE A 389 -35.59 13.19 39.98
CA PHE A 389 -35.37 11.75 40.14
C PHE A 389 -36.55 11.06 40.81
N GLU A 390 -37.04 11.62 41.91
CA GLU A 390 -38.21 11.11 42.63
C GLU A 390 -39.43 11.04 41.71
N GLN A 391 -39.67 12.08 40.92
CA GLN A 391 -40.80 12.10 39.98
C GLN A 391 -40.74 10.98 38.92
N ILE A 392 -39.56 10.68 38.38
CA ILE A 392 -39.39 9.59 37.40
C ILE A 392 -39.54 8.22 38.07
N VAL A 393 -39.00 8.06 39.28
CA VAL A 393 -39.03 6.81 40.04
C VAL A 393 -40.43 6.50 40.55
N GLU A 394 -41.16 7.48 41.09
CA GLU A 394 -42.54 7.29 41.54
C GLU A 394 -43.47 7.00 40.37
N SER A 395 -43.30 7.69 39.23
CA SER A 395 -44.07 7.36 38.02
C SER A 395 -43.80 5.93 37.55
N PHE A 396 -42.55 5.48 37.59
CA PHE A 396 -42.18 4.10 37.26
C PHE A 396 -42.78 3.09 38.23
N ASN A 397 -42.74 3.37 39.53
CA ASN A 397 -43.27 2.47 40.55
C ASN A 397 -44.79 2.38 40.51
N ALA A 398 -45.48 3.50 40.30
CA ALA A 398 -46.93 3.52 40.18
C ALA A 398 -47.42 2.69 38.98
N GLU A 399 -46.72 2.76 37.85
CA GLU A 399 -47.07 1.98 36.66
C GLU A 399 -46.62 0.51 36.76
N THR A 400 -45.41 0.23 37.28
CA THR A 400 -44.81 -1.11 37.26
C THR A 400 -45.20 -1.98 38.46
N TYR A 401 -45.29 -1.40 39.66
CA TYR A 401 -45.62 -2.11 40.89
C TYR A 401 -47.04 -1.82 41.37
N GLY A 402 -47.59 -0.66 41.04
CA GLY A 402 -48.98 -0.31 41.32
C GLY A 402 -49.98 -0.79 40.26
N GLU A 403 -49.50 -1.25 39.09
CA GLU A 403 -50.29 -1.60 37.91
C GLU A 403 -51.29 -0.48 37.49
N LEU A 404 -50.98 0.77 37.84
CA LEU A 404 -51.84 1.90 37.55
C LEU A 404 -51.60 2.42 36.14
N ILE A 405 -52.68 2.59 35.37
CA ILE A 405 -52.63 3.36 34.12
C ILE A 405 -52.52 4.84 34.51
N LEU A 406 -51.34 5.41 34.34
CA LEU A 406 -51.09 6.80 34.69
C LEU A 406 -51.81 7.76 33.73
N PRO A 407 -52.52 8.77 34.24
CA PRO A 407 -53.06 9.85 33.42
C PRO A 407 -51.97 10.51 32.57
N GLU A 408 -52.33 10.95 31.37
CA GLU A 408 -51.38 11.53 30.41
C GLU A 408 -50.62 12.74 30.99
N GLU A 409 -51.26 13.50 31.88
CA GLU A 409 -50.64 14.61 32.62
C GLU A 409 -49.46 14.16 33.49
N GLN A 410 -49.59 13.03 34.19
CA GLN A 410 -48.55 12.49 35.05
C GLN A 410 -47.38 11.96 34.21
N VAL A 411 -47.65 11.30 33.08
CA VAL A 411 -46.62 10.87 32.12
C VAL A 411 -45.90 12.08 31.50
N ALA A 412 -46.64 13.15 31.16
CA ALA A 412 -46.07 14.38 30.64
C ALA A 412 -45.19 15.10 31.68
N SER A 413 -45.55 15.01 32.96
CA SER A 413 -44.77 15.55 34.08
C SER A 413 -43.43 14.82 34.23
N ALA A 414 -43.41 13.48 34.18
CA ALA A 414 -42.19 12.66 34.20
C ALA A 414 -41.29 12.92 32.97
N ARG A 415 -41.89 13.13 31.79
CA ARG A 415 -41.14 13.54 30.58
C ARG A 415 -40.51 14.93 30.72
N ARG A 416 -41.14 15.86 31.45
CA ARG A 416 -40.58 17.19 31.75
C ARG A 416 -39.41 17.07 32.72
N ALA A 417 -39.53 16.26 33.77
CA ALA A 417 -38.43 15.95 34.68
C ALA A 417 -37.21 15.36 33.93
N TRP A 418 -37.45 14.39 33.03
CA TRP A 418 -36.38 13.84 32.20
C TRP A 418 -35.73 14.90 31.29
N ARG A 419 -36.52 15.78 30.67
CA ARG A 419 -35.99 16.86 29.84
C ARG A 419 -35.06 17.78 30.62
N ARG A 420 -35.41 18.14 31.86
CA ARG A 420 -34.55 18.93 32.77
C ARG A 420 -33.25 18.21 33.10
N LEU A 421 -33.32 16.91 33.45
CA LEU A 421 -32.14 16.06 33.69
C LEU A 421 -31.23 15.90 32.46
N SER A 422 -31.81 15.88 31.27
CA SER A 422 -31.09 15.69 30.00
C SER A 422 -30.54 16.98 29.40
N SER A 423 -30.86 18.14 29.98
CA SER A 423 -30.42 19.43 29.46
C SER A 423 -28.90 19.63 29.66
N PRO A 424 -28.19 20.25 28.69
CA PRO A 424 -26.75 20.50 28.78
C PRO A 424 -26.33 21.37 29.97
N PHE A 425 -27.28 22.11 30.57
CA PHE A 425 -27.07 23.00 31.71
C PHE A 425 -27.06 22.26 33.07
N ALA A 426 -27.52 21.02 33.15
CA ALA A 426 -27.39 20.17 34.34
C ALA A 426 -25.95 19.58 34.50
N ARG A 427 -24.92 20.31 34.09
CA ARG A 427 -23.51 20.01 34.37
C ARG A 427 -23.16 20.53 35.77
N LEU A 428 -23.78 19.96 36.79
CA LEU A 428 -23.45 20.27 38.17
C LEU A 428 -22.18 19.52 38.60
N PRO A 429 -21.25 20.16 39.32
CA PRO A 429 -20.04 19.53 39.83
C PRO A 429 -20.42 18.38 40.77
N PHE A 430 -19.75 17.25 40.58
CA PHE A 430 -19.87 16.06 41.41
C PHE A 430 -19.44 16.40 42.85
N ARG A 431 -20.40 16.49 43.79
CA ARG A 431 -20.07 16.60 45.22
C ARG A 431 -19.66 15.21 45.72
N ARG A 432 -18.35 14.97 45.88
CA ARG A 432 -17.88 13.89 46.75
C ARG A 432 -18.22 14.28 48.19
N LYS A 433 -18.96 13.43 48.89
CA LYS A 433 -18.87 13.37 50.35
C LYS A 433 -17.57 12.66 50.70
#